data_AF-A0A0W8CDL3-F1
#
_entry.id   AF-A0A0W8CDL3-F1
#
_cell.length_a   1.000
_cell.length_b   1.000
_cell.length_c   1.000
_cell.angle_alpha   90.00
_cell.angle_beta   90.00
_cell.angle_gamma   90.00
#
_symmetry.space_group_name_H-M   'P 1'
#
loop_
_entity.id
_entity.type
_entity.pdbx_description
1 polymer ?
#
loop_
_entity_poly.entity_id
_entity_poly.type
_entity_poly.pdbx_seq_one_letter_code
_entity_poly.pdbx_strand_id
1 'polypeptide(L)'
;MKNGFGGDGGLARMVTAARRVGDPEIELTAKQYQKGLFKQWFAGDIKPENVYAKFLNGKEGHLEKAIVAQYKAHYDKQMNPQALYEDLKNLESVNKKLQTSTVSLLDVRALFDHVIKHYPGTELYLSPTASLVKFPDFENGVVKLMAGKENTLTRGERAAVVKLLHTSETVATELQEEGEDAHQSFAEVALSQEEVTSSRENLKWIPPTSNDVERLFSRAGIVFSRLRRSLNPMTLETILFLQFNRSLWDASAVAEAIELGKKRTRPREEENAD
;
A
#
# COMPACT_ATOMS: atom_id res chain seq x y z
N MET A 1 10.60 -39.51 10.73
CA MET A 1 10.06 -40.33 11.85
C MET A 1 8.66 -40.92 11.59
N LYS A 2 8.03 -40.72 10.41
CA LYS A 2 6.61 -41.09 10.15
C LYS A 2 6.30 -42.59 10.08
N ASN A 3 7.31 -43.45 9.90
CA ASN A 3 7.08 -44.85 9.51
C ASN A 3 7.23 -45.88 10.65
N GLY A 4 7.66 -45.46 11.85
CA GLY A 4 7.91 -46.40 12.97
C GLY A 4 6.75 -46.60 13.94
N PHE A 5 5.77 -45.68 13.99
CA PHE A 5 4.76 -45.61 15.05
C PHE A 5 3.30 -45.66 14.56
N GLY A 6 3.05 -46.10 13.32
CA GLY A 6 1.70 -46.08 12.75
C GLY A 6 1.20 -44.67 12.37
N GLY A 7 2.11 -43.82 11.89
CA GLY A 7 1.84 -42.45 11.44
C GLY A 7 1.60 -41.44 12.56
N ASP A 8 1.17 -40.25 12.18
CA ASP A 8 0.94 -39.10 13.07
C ASP A 8 -0.09 -39.43 14.19
N GLY A 9 -1.07 -40.28 13.91
CA GLY A 9 -2.07 -40.74 14.87
C GLY A 9 -1.53 -41.67 15.96
N GLY A 10 -0.66 -42.61 15.59
CA GLY A 10 -0.03 -43.51 16.56
C GLY A 10 0.98 -42.78 17.43
N LEU A 11 1.75 -41.84 16.85
CA LEU A 11 2.64 -40.96 17.61
C LEU A 11 1.87 -40.08 18.62
N ALA A 12 0.73 -39.50 18.23
CA ALA A 12 -0.10 -38.69 19.12
C ALA A 12 -0.64 -39.49 20.32
N ARG A 13 -1.07 -40.73 20.09
CA ARG A 13 -1.52 -41.65 21.16
C ARG A 13 -0.38 -42.00 22.11
N MET A 14 0.77 -42.38 21.57
CA MET A 14 1.95 -42.75 22.35
C MET A 14 2.41 -41.60 23.26
N VAL A 15 2.54 -40.39 22.69
CA VAL A 15 2.96 -39.20 23.42
C VAL A 15 1.95 -38.83 24.53
N THR A 16 0.65 -38.96 24.25
CA THR A 16 -0.40 -38.69 25.24
C THR A 16 -0.42 -39.74 26.36
N ALA A 17 -0.14 -41.00 26.05
CA ALA A 17 -0.03 -42.07 27.03
C ALA A 17 1.24 -41.95 27.89
N ALA A 18 2.37 -41.60 27.28
CA ALA A 18 3.66 -41.42 27.95
C ALA A 18 3.59 -40.35 29.06
N ARG A 19 2.78 -39.29 28.87
CA ARG A 19 2.54 -38.26 29.89
C ARG A 19 1.75 -38.74 31.11
N ARG A 20 1.07 -39.89 31.02
CA ARG A 20 0.34 -40.50 32.15
C ARG A 20 1.22 -41.42 33.00
N VAL A 21 2.42 -41.76 32.53
CA VAL A 21 3.38 -42.63 33.23
C VAL A 21 4.00 -41.93 34.45
N GLY A 22 4.02 -40.60 34.47
CA GLY A 22 4.46 -39.80 35.62
C GLY A 22 5.98 -39.65 35.76
N ASP A 23 6.76 -40.20 34.84
CA ASP A 23 8.22 -40.01 34.77
C ASP A 23 8.56 -38.63 34.16
N PRO A 24 9.32 -37.77 34.87
CA PRO A 24 9.65 -36.42 34.40
C PRO A 24 10.43 -36.35 33.08
N GLU A 25 11.34 -37.30 32.83
CA GLU A 25 12.21 -37.31 31.65
C GLU A 25 11.43 -37.75 30.40
N ILE A 26 10.57 -38.76 30.59
CA ILE A 26 9.63 -39.23 29.57
C ILE A 26 8.60 -38.13 29.25
N GLU A 27 8.12 -37.41 30.26
CA GLU A 27 7.14 -36.33 30.06
C GLU A 27 7.74 -35.16 29.26
N LEU A 28 8.98 -34.77 29.55
CA LEU A 28 9.71 -33.72 28.81
C LEU A 28 9.86 -34.10 27.33
N THR A 29 10.31 -35.32 27.09
CA THR A 29 10.51 -35.86 25.74
C THR A 29 9.17 -35.92 24.98
N ALA A 30 8.12 -36.43 25.63
CA ALA A 30 6.77 -36.47 25.09
C ALA A 30 6.25 -35.07 24.71
N LYS A 31 6.46 -34.05 25.56
CA LYS A 31 6.09 -32.66 25.28
C LYS A 31 6.80 -32.11 24.03
N GLN A 32 8.08 -32.42 23.84
CA GLN A 32 8.84 -31.99 22.66
C GLN A 32 8.27 -32.60 21.37
N TYR A 33 8.06 -33.91 21.36
CA TYR A 33 7.45 -34.59 20.21
C TYR A 33 6.03 -34.10 19.92
N GLN A 34 5.22 -33.86 20.95
CA GLN A 34 3.89 -33.28 20.82
C GLN A 34 3.94 -31.91 20.13
N LYS A 35 4.82 -31.03 20.60
CA LYS A 35 4.98 -29.69 20.05
C LYS A 35 5.42 -29.72 18.58
N GLY A 36 6.34 -30.64 18.23
CA GLY A 36 6.75 -30.86 16.84
C GLY A 36 5.59 -31.33 15.97
N LEU A 37 4.81 -32.29 16.45
CA LEU A 37 3.65 -32.83 15.75
C LEU A 37 2.58 -31.76 15.51
N PHE A 38 2.22 -30.99 16.54
CA PHE A 38 1.21 -29.94 16.43
C PHE A 38 1.66 -28.79 15.53
N LYS A 39 2.94 -28.43 15.52
CA LYS A 39 3.48 -27.47 14.55
C LYS A 39 3.33 -27.97 13.11
N GLN A 40 3.59 -29.26 12.87
CA GLN A 40 3.45 -29.84 11.54
C GLN A 40 1.97 -29.88 11.10
N TRP A 41 1.05 -30.22 12.00
CA TRP A 41 -0.38 -30.18 11.71
C TRP A 41 -0.89 -28.77 11.43
N PHE A 42 -0.43 -27.79 12.21
CA PHE A 42 -0.79 -26.38 12.00
C PHE A 42 -0.24 -25.86 10.67
N ALA A 43 1.03 -26.13 10.36
CA ALA A 43 1.64 -25.75 9.08
C ALA A 43 1.00 -26.44 7.86
N GLY A 44 0.37 -27.60 8.07
CA GLY A 44 -0.39 -28.32 7.05
C GLY A 44 -1.86 -27.91 6.95
N ASP A 45 -2.24 -26.77 7.55
CA ASP A 45 -3.62 -26.23 7.58
C ASP A 45 -4.67 -27.24 8.09
N ILE A 46 -4.28 -28.04 9.09
CA ILE A 46 -5.20 -29.01 9.70
C ILE A 46 -5.99 -28.32 10.81
N LYS A 47 -7.28 -28.07 10.56
CA LYS A 47 -8.22 -27.63 11.59
C LYS A 47 -8.44 -28.72 12.66
N PRO A 48 -8.68 -28.36 13.93
CA PRO A 48 -8.93 -29.33 15.01
C PRO A 48 -10.05 -30.33 14.71
N GLU A 49 -11.10 -29.90 14.01
CA GLU A 49 -12.23 -30.73 13.57
C GLU A 49 -11.80 -31.88 12.65
N ASN A 50 -10.77 -31.67 11.84
CA ASN A 50 -10.29 -32.64 10.85
C ASN A 50 -9.34 -33.69 11.43
N VAL A 51 -8.87 -33.50 12.66
CA VAL A 51 -7.88 -34.39 13.30
C VAL A 51 -8.44 -35.80 13.48
N TYR A 52 -9.72 -35.92 13.85
CA TYR A 52 -10.37 -37.22 14.02
C TYR A 52 -10.36 -38.03 12.73
N ALA A 53 -10.81 -37.43 11.63
CA ALA A 53 -10.91 -38.10 10.34
C ALA A 53 -9.52 -38.39 9.74
N LYS A 54 -8.57 -37.45 9.83
CA LYS A 54 -7.27 -37.56 9.15
C LYS A 54 -6.24 -38.40 9.89
N PHE A 55 -6.25 -38.38 11.23
CA PHE A 55 -5.16 -38.97 12.02
C PHE A 55 -5.63 -40.00 13.04
N LEU A 56 -6.88 -39.93 13.49
CA LEU A 56 -7.38 -40.81 14.55
C LEU A 56 -8.36 -41.88 14.03
N ASN A 57 -8.45 -42.06 12.71
CA ASN A 57 -9.32 -43.04 12.04
C ASN A 57 -10.79 -42.95 12.50
N GLY A 58 -11.26 -41.74 12.82
CA GLY A 58 -12.62 -41.49 13.32
C GLY A 58 -12.88 -41.95 14.77
N LYS A 59 -11.86 -42.38 15.52
CA LYS A 59 -12.04 -42.81 16.92
C LYS A 59 -12.14 -41.61 17.86
N GLU A 60 -13.14 -41.63 18.74
CA GLU A 60 -13.36 -40.59 19.76
C GLU A 60 -13.23 -41.12 21.20
N GLY A 61 -12.17 -41.88 21.47
CA GLY A 61 -11.86 -42.36 22.82
C GLY A 61 -11.38 -41.24 23.76
N HIS A 62 -11.19 -41.57 25.04
CA HIS A 62 -10.67 -40.61 26.03
C HIS A 62 -9.29 -40.04 25.66
N LEU A 63 -8.44 -40.84 25.01
CA LEU A 63 -7.11 -40.41 24.55
C LEU A 63 -7.22 -39.50 23.33
N GLU A 64 -8.03 -39.87 22.35
CA GLU A 64 -8.28 -39.11 21.13
C GLU A 64 -8.90 -37.74 21.44
N LYS A 65 -9.90 -37.69 22.34
CA LYS A 65 -10.49 -36.43 22.82
C LYS A 65 -9.45 -35.54 23.49
N ALA A 66 -8.54 -36.11 24.29
CA ALA A 66 -7.46 -35.34 24.92
C ALA A 66 -6.46 -34.79 23.89
N ILE A 67 -6.11 -35.57 22.86
CA ILE A 67 -5.22 -35.13 21.76
C ILE A 67 -5.85 -33.95 21.02
N VAL A 68 -7.13 -34.06 20.62
CA VAL A 68 -7.82 -33.01 19.88
C VAL A 68 -7.99 -31.75 20.73
N ALA A 69 -8.32 -31.89 22.02
CA ALA A 69 -8.42 -30.75 22.93
C ALA A 69 -7.07 -30.03 23.09
N GLN A 70 -5.97 -30.78 23.24
CA GLN A 70 -4.63 -30.20 23.33
C GLN A 70 -4.17 -29.56 22.03
N TYR A 71 -4.49 -30.17 20.87
CA TYR A 71 -4.22 -29.57 19.58
C TYR A 71 -5.04 -28.31 19.35
N LYS A 72 -6.33 -28.31 19.73
CA LYS A 72 -7.18 -27.12 19.70
C LYS A 72 -6.59 -25.98 20.52
N ALA A 73 -6.15 -26.25 21.75
CA ALA A 73 -5.48 -25.24 22.57
C ALA A 73 -4.17 -24.72 21.94
N HIS A 74 -3.38 -25.59 21.29
CA HIS A 74 -2.21 -25.16 20.52
C HIS A 74 -2.62 -24.32 19.31
N TYR A 75 -3.63 -24.75 18.56
CA TYR A 75 -4.16 -24.08 17.37
C TYR A 75 -4.67 -22.68 17.73
N ASP A 76 -5.49 -22.54 18.77
CA ASP A 76 -6.03 -21.26 19.24
C ASP A 76 -4.91 -20.34 19.76
N LYS A 77 -3.87 -20.89 20.40
CA LYS A 77 -2.71 -20.12 20.84
C LYS A 77 -1.87 -19.60 19.67
N GLN A 78 -1.71 -20.39 18.61
CA GLN A 78 -0.99 -19.97 17.40
C GLN A 78 -1.82 -18.98 16.59
N MET A 79 -3.12 -19.20 16.52
CA MET A 79 -4.08 -18.32 15.87
C MET A 79 -4.46 -17.20 16.83
N ASN A 80 -3.48 -16.39 17.27
CA ASN A 80 -3.70 -15.28 18.18
C ASN A 80 -4.58 -14.21 17.50
N PRO A 81 -5.89 -14.16 17.77
CA PRO A 81 -6.78 -13.26 17.05
C PRO A 81 -6.53 -11.80 17.44
N GLN A 82 -5.97 -11.55 18.63
CA GLN A 82 -5.60 -10.22 19.07
C GLN A 82 -4.40 -9.70 18.28
N ALA A 83 -3.37 -10.53 18.04
CA ALA A 83 -2.23 -10.14 17.21
C ALA A 83 -2.67 -9.85 15.78
N LEU A 84 -3.51 -10.73 15.20
CA LEU A 84 -4.07 -10.50 13.87
C LEU A 84 -4.90 -9.21 13.80
N TYR A 85 -5.69 -8.92 14.83
CA TYR A 85 -6.47 -7.69 14.91
C TYR A 85 -5.58 -6.45 14.94
N GLU A 86 -4.51 -6.44 15.74
CA GLU A 86 -3.55 -5.33 15.76
C GLU A 86 -2.82 -5.20 14.40
N ASP A 87 -2.48 -6.31 13.74
CA ASP A 87 -1.89 -6.29 12.40
C ASP A 87 -2.83 -5.65 11.37
N LEU A 88 -4.11 -6.03 11.39
CA LEU A 88 -5.13 -5.44 10.52
C LEU A 88 -5.31 -3.95 10.81
N LYS A 89 -5.25 -3.53 12.07
CA LYS A 89 -5.34 -2.11 12.46
C LYS A 89 -4.15 -1.30 11.95
N ASN A 90 -2.94 -1.86 12.00
CA ASN A 90 -1.75 -1.23 11.43
C ASN A 90 -1.89 -1.04 9.92
N LEU A 91 -2.29 -2.10 9.19
CA LEU A 91 -2.52 -2.03 7.75
C LEU A 91 -3.65 -1.06 7.36
N GLU A 92 -4.74 -1.04 8.15
CA GLU A 92 -5.84 -0.09 7.96
C GLU A 92 -5.35 1.36 8.12
N SER A 93 -4.49 1.62 9.10
CA SER A 93 -3.93 2.97 9.32
C SER A 93 -3.10 3.46 8.12
N VAL A 94 -2.29 2.58 7.54
CA VAL A 94 -1.48 2.88 6.35
C VAL A 94 -2.39 3.13 5.14
N ASN A 95 -3.39 2.26 4.91
CA ASN A 95 -4.37 2.45 3.84
C ASN A 95 -5.13 3.78 3.98
N LYS A 96 -5.60 4.12 5.18
CA LYS A 96 -6.25 5.42 5.44
C LYS A 96 -5.33 6.60 5.11
N LYS A 97 -4.06 6.51 5.50
CA LYS A 97 -3.07 7.55 5.20
C LYS A 97 -2.84 7.69 3.69
N LEU A 98 -2.65 6.58 2.97
CA LEU A 98 -2.47 6.55 1.50
C LEU A 98 -3.67 7.14 0.74
N GLN A 99 -4.86 7.07 1.32
CA GLN A 99 -6.09 7.62 0.76
C GLN A 99 -6.30 9.12 1.04
N THR A 100 -5.39 9.78 1.77
CA THR A 100 -5.42 11.24 1.93
C THR A 100 -4.90 11.97 0.68
N SER A 101 -5.38 13.19 0.43
CA SER A 101 -5.08 13.97 -0.78
C SER A 101 -3.72 14.68 -0.76
N THR A 102 -2.93 14.53 0.30
CA THR A 102 -1.68 15.28 0.53
C THR A 102 -0.43 14.40 0.55
N VAL A 103 -0.55 13.12 0.19
CA VAL A 103 0.55 12.16 0.23
C VAL A 103 1.42 12.31 -1.01
N SER A 104 2.71 12.55 -0.83
CA SER A 104 3.67 12.55 -1.93
C SER A 104 4.18 11.15 -2.26
N LEU A 105 4.81 10.97 -3.43
CA LEU A 105 5.48 9.70 -3.78
C LEU A 105 6.53 9.27 -2.73
N LEU A 106 7.25 10.24 -2.14
CA LEU A 106 8.20 9.99 -1.05
C LEU A 106 7.50 9.41 0.20
N ASP A 107 6.34 9.97 0.57
CA ASP A 107 5.56 9.49 1.71
C ASP A 107 4.99 8.10 1.46
N VAL A 108 4.47 7.83 0.25
CA VAL A 108 4.02 6.49 -0.17
C VAL A 108 5.15 5.49 -0.02
N ARG A 109 6.35 5.84 -0.49
CA ARG A 109 7.52 4.97 -0.40
C ARG A 109 7.87 4.64 1.05
N ALA A 110 7.92 5.66 1.91
CA ALA A 110 8.19 5.47 3.34
C ALA A 110 7.16 4.58 4.04
N LEU A 111 5.88 4.73 3.70
CA LEU A 111 4.80 3.89 4.24
C LEU A 111 4.94 2.43 3.81
N PHE A 112 5.19 2.19 2.52
CA PHE A 112 5.38 0.83 2.01
C PHE A 112 6.63 0.17 2.57
N ASP A 113 7.75 0.88 2.70
CA ASP A 113 8.98 0.33 3.27
C ASP A 113 8.79 -0.03 4.75
N HIS A 114 7.98 0.75 5.48
CA HIS A 114 7.57 0.43 6.84
C HIS A 114 6.70 -0.83 6.90
N VAL A 115 5.76 -1.00 5.96
CA VAL A 115 4.94 -2.22 5.85
C VAL A 115 5.81 -3.44 5.53
N ILE A 116 6.76 -3.33 4.61
CA ILE A 116 7.68 -4.43 4.26
C ILE A 116 8.51 -4.84 5.47
N LYS A 117 9.01 -3.87 6.25
CA LYS A 117 9.78 -4.13 7.47
C LYS A 117 9.00 -4.94 8.50
N HIS A 118 7.71 -4.65 8.66
CA HIS A 118 6.83 -5.35 9.62
C HIS A 118 6.22 -6.64 9.04
N TYR A 119 6.00 -6.69 7.73
CA TYR A 119 5.35 -7.79 7.01
C TYR A 119 6.16 -8.16 5.76
N PRO A 120 7.27 -8.92 5.90
CA PRO A 120 8.18 -9.21 4.79
C PRO A 120 7.53 -9.88 3.58
N GLY A 121 6.44 -10.65 3.78
CA GLY A 121 5.69 -11.26 2.68
C GLY A 121 5.03 -10.28 1.71
N THR A 122 4.93 -8.99 2.07
CA THR A 122 4.37 -7.94 1.21
C THR A 122 5.37 -7.36 0.21
N GLU A 123 6.66 -7.68 0.35
CA GLU A 123 7.75 -7.18 -0.50
C GLU A 123 7.50 -7.47 -1.99
N LEU A 124 6.93 -8.64 -2.29
CA LEU A 124 6.60 -9.06 -3.66
C LEU A 124 5.70 -8.06 -4.41
N TYR A 125 4.89 -7.30 -3.68
CA TYR A 125 3.91 -6.36 -4.22
C TYR A 125 4.28 -4.89 -3.98
N LEU A 126 4.94 -4.60 -2.86
CA LEU A 126 5.21 -3.23 -2.43
C LEU A 126 6.63 -2.77 -2.73
N SER A 127 7.55 -3.67 -3.08
CA SER A 127 8.94 -3.32 -3.40
C SER A 127 9.02 -2.25 -4.51
N PRO A 128 10.02 -1.36 -4.49
CA PRO A 128 10.24 -0.39 -5.58
C PRO A 128 10.53 -1.03 -6.94
N THR A 129 10.87 -2.33 -6.97
CA THR A 129 11.12 -3.13 -8.18
C THR A 129 10.07 -4.23 -8.37
N ALA A 130 8.95 -4.17 -7.65
CA ALA A 130 7.86 -5.12 -7.81
C ALA A 130 7.34 -5.12 -9.27
N SER A 131 6.93 -6.28 -9.77
CA SER A 131 6.44 -6.45 -11.15
C SER A 131 5.24 -5.57 -11.53
N LEU A 132 4.54 -5.04 -10.53
CA LEU A 132 3.43 -4.11 -10.69
C LEU A 132 3.88 -2.69 -11.06
N VAL A 133 5.12 -2.31 -10.69
CA VAL A 133 5.69 -0.98 -10.94
C VAL A 133 6.05 -0.86 -12.41
N LYS A 134 5.44 0.10 -13.11
CA LYS A 134 5.61 0.26 -14.57
C LYS A 134 6.94 0.91 -14.94
N PHE A 135 7.36 1.91 -14.16
CA PHE A 135 8.57 2.69 -14.43
C PHE A 135 9.43 2.80 -13.17
N PRO A 136 10.08 1.70 -12.73
CA PRO A 136 10.80 1.67 -11.46
C PRO A 136 11.92 2.71 -11.40
N ASP A 137 12.67 2.90 -12.48
CA ASP A 137 13.76 3.90 -12.53
C ASP A 137 13.24 5.34 -12.40
N PHE A 138 12.07 5.65 -12.97
CA PHE A 138 11.45 6.96 -12.85
C PHE A 138 10.92 7.21 -11.44
N GLU A 139 10.14 6.27 -10.89
CA GLU A 139 9.56 6.41 -9.54
C GLU A 139 10.66 6.50 -8.47
N ASN A 140 11.68 5.65 -8.55
CA ASN A 140 12.83 5.69 -7.63
C ASN A 140 13.64 6.98 -7.80
N GLY A 141 13.81 7.44 -9.05
CA GLY A 141 14.46 8.71 -9.34
C GLY A 141 13.72 9.88 -8.69
N VAL A 142 12.40 9.99 -8.88
CA VAL A 142 11.57 11.05 -8.28
C VAL A 142 11.63 11.00 -6.75
N VAL A 143 11.52 9.82 -6.13
CA VAL A 143 11.63 9.67 -4.68
C VAL A 143 13.00 10.14 -4.17
N LYS A 144 14.09 9.78 -4.87
CA LYS A 144 15.45 10.20 -4.49
C LYS A 144 15.66 11.71 -4.67
N LEU A 145 15.10 12.32 -5.72
CA LEU A 145 15.09 13.77 -5.90
C LEU A 145 14.34 14.47 -4.75
N MET A 146 13.14 13.99 -4.40
CA MET A 146 12.35 14.52 -3.28
C MET A 146 13.06 14.40 -1.92
N ALA A 147 13.85 13.33 -1.74
CA ALA A 147 14.64 13.11 -0.54
C ALA A 147 15.98 13.89 -0.52
N GLY A 148 16.31 14.64 -1.57
CA GLY A 148 17.59 15.36 -1.71
C GLY A 148 18.80 14.45 -1.91
N LYS A 149 18.60 13.21 -2.38
CA LYS A 149 19.64 12.18 -2.54
C LYS A 149 20.08 11.99 -4.01
N GLU A 150 20.25 13.09 -4.73
CA GLU A 150 20.58 13.09 -6.17
C GLU A 150 21.91 12.39 -6.49
N ASN A 151 22.85 12.41 -5.54
CA ASN A 151 24.13 11.74 -5.63
C ASN A 151 24.02 10.20 -5.59
N THR A 152 22.86 9.68 -5.19
CA THR A 152 22.57 8.23 -5.12
C THR A 152 21.73 7.73 -6.30
N LEU A 153 21.46 8.59 -7.28
CA LEU A 153 20.77 8.23 -8.52
C LEU A 153 21.64 7.30 -9.36
N THR A 154 21.08 6.16 -9.75
CA THR A 154 21.71 5.27 -10.73
C THR A 154 21.70 5.90 -12.12
N ARG A 155 22.47 5.33 -13.06
CA ARG A 155 22.46 5.80 -14.46
C ARG A 155 21.08 5.72 -15.09
N GLY A 156 20.30 4.67 -14.79
CA GLY A 156 18.94 4.47 -15.30
C GLY A 156 17.96 5.48 -14.72
N GLU A 157 18.00 5.67 -13.40
CA GLU A 157 17.16 6.67 -12.71
C GLU A 157 17.48 8.09 -13.20
N ARG A 158 18.78 8.43 -13.29
CA ARG A 158 19.22 9.74 -13.80
C ARG A 158 18.70 9.99 -15.21
N ALA A 159 18.80 9.00 -16.10
CA ALA A 159 18.27 9.09 -17.46
C ALA A 159 16.74 9.30 -17.48
N ALA A 160 16.00 8.68 -16.57
CA ALA A 160 14.56 8.81 -16.46
C ALA A 160 14.10 10.19 -15.93
N VAL A 161 14.90 10.82 -15.05
CA VAL A 161 14.56 12.11 -14.41
C VAL A 161 15.32 13.31 -14.96
N VAL A 162 16.10 13.16 -16.04
CA VAL A 162 16.87 14.25 -16.68
C VAL A 162 16.03 15.51 -16.87
N LYS A 163 14.81 15.38 -17.38
CA LYS A 163 13.94 16.54 -17.63
C LYS A 163 13.50 17.26 -16.35
N LEU A 164 13.41 16.55 -15.22
CA LEU A 164 13.09 17.11 -13.91
C LEU A 164 14.32 17.76 -13.24
N LEU A 165 15.53 17.40 -13.70
CA LEU A 165 16.78 18.03 -13.26
C LEU A 165 17.04 19.34 -14.03
N HIS A 166 16.70 19.38 -15.32
CA HIS A 166 17.06 20.48 -16.23
C HIS A 166 16.16 21.72 -16.11
N THR A 167 14.94 21.62 -15.59
CA THR A 167 14.06 22.80 -15.43
C THR A 167 14.63 23.85 -14.46
N SER A 168 15.59 23.46 -13.60
CA SER A 168 16.31 24.41 -12.73
C SER A 168 17.40 25.22 -13.45
N GLU A 169 17.88 24.79 -14.62
CA GLU A 169 18.94 25.49 -15.37
C GLU A 169 18.38 26.46 -16.43
N THR A 170 17.20 26.17 -16.99
CA THR A 170 16.64 26.97 -18.10
C THR A 170 16.08 28.33 -17.70
N VAL A 171 15.68 28.54 -16.43
CA VAL A 171 15.18 29.87 -15.99
C VAL A 171 16.33 30.87 -15.77
N ALA A 172 17.56 30.40 -15.57
CA ALA A 172 18.71 31.27 -15.34
C ALA A 172 19.32 31.86 -16.63
N THR A 173 18.94 31.37 -17.81
CA THR A 173 19.69 31.64 -19.06
C THR A 173 19.00 32.62 -20.02
N GLU A 174 17.78 33.08 -19.75
CA GLU A 174 17.05 33.99 -20.67
C GLU A 174 17.15 35.49 -20.32
N LEU A 175 17.96 35.91 -19.34
CA LEU A 175 18.06 37.34 -18.94
C LEU A 175 19.48 37.93 -18.94
N GLN A 176 20.45 37.35 -19.63
CA GLN A 176 21.78 37.98 -19.75
C GLN A 176 22.26 38.05 -21.20
N GLU A 177 21.70 39.02 -21.93
CA GLU A 177 22.52 39.79 -22.85
C GLU A 177 22.34 41.29 -22.54
N GLU A 178 23.50 41.92 -22.32
CA GLU A 178 23.83 43.35 -22.25
C GLU A 178 24.11 43.93 -20.85
N GLY A 179 25.39 44.30 -20.63
CA GLY A 179 25.78 45.34 -19.67
C GLY A 179 26.98 45.05 -18.76
N GLU A 180 28.18 45.24 -19.29
CA GLU A 180 29.39 45.85 -18.69
C GLU A 180 29.83 45.58 -17.23
N ASP A 181 31.04 45.00 -17.14
CA ASP A 181 32.16 45.26 -16.23
C ASP A 181 31.85 45.77 -14.80
N ALA A 182 31.76 44.82 -13.85
CA ALA A 182 31.96 45.11 -12.43
C ALA A 182 32.71 43.94 -11.76
N HIS A 183 33.88 44.23 -11.20
CA HIS A 183 34.66 43.31 -10.39
C HIS A 183 33.81 42.72 -9.25
N GLN A 184 33.54 41.41 -9.31
CA GLN A 184 32.87 40.69 -8.22
C GLN A 184 33.76 40.67 -6.96
N SER A 185 33.20 41.03 -5.82
CA SER A 185 33.90 41.10 -4.53
C SER A 185 34.16 39.71 -3.94
N PHE A 186 35.20 39.57 -3.12
CA PHE A 186 35.55 38.33 -2.40
C PHE A 186 34.38 37.76 -1.57
N ALA A 187 33.51 38.63 -1.04
CA ALA A 187 32.30 38.24 -0.32
C ALA A 187 31.23 37.64 -1.25
N GLU A 188 31.14 38.10 -2.49
CA GLU A 188 30.20 37.61 -3.51
C GLU A 188 30.63 36.24 -4.07
N VAL A 189 31.94 36.01 -4.19
CA VAL A 189 32.50 34.68 -4.53
C VAL A 189 32.30 33.67 -3.40
N ALA A 190 32.35 34.10 -2.13
CA ALA A 190 32.07 33.24 -0.98
C ALA A 190 30.57 32.95 -0.82
N LEU A 191 29.70 33.95 -1.01
CA LEU A 191 28.24 33.78 -0.95
C LEU A 191 27.70 32.93 -2.12
N SER A 192 28.27 33.06 -3.33
CA SER A 192 27.90 32.20 -4.47
C SER A 192 28.39 30.74 -4.35
N GLN A 193 29.41 30.47 -3.52
CA GLN A 193 29.81 29.09 -3.18
C GLN A 193 28.93 28.46 -2.10
N GLU A 194 28.29 29.26 -1.23
CA GLU A 194 27.36 28.77 -0.20
C GLU A 194 25.89 28.75 -0.66
N GLU A 195 25.51 29.53 -1.66
CA GLU A 195 24.19 29.46 -2.30
C GLU A 195 24.09 28.31 -3.32
N VAL A 196 24.45 27.09 -2.90
CA VAL A 196 23.86 25.87 -3.46
C VAL A 196 22.71 25.41 -2.57
N THR A 197 21.85 26.34 -2.16
CA THR A 197 20.46 25.98 -1.93
C THR A 197 19.83 25.93 -3.30
N SER A 198 20.04 24.81 -4.00
CA SER A 198 19.38 24.56 -5.27
C SER A 198 17.92 24.98 -5.14
N SER A 199 17.48 25.83 -6.06
CA SER A 199 16.09 26.19 -6.29
C SER A 199 15.34 24.90 -6.66
N ARG A 200 15.09 24.06 -5.65
CA ARG A 200 14.52 22.73 -5.83
C ARG A 200 13.09 22.90 -6.30
N GLU A 201 12.79 22.38 -7.49
CA GLU A 201 11.41 22.19 -7.88
C GLU A 201 10.73 21.30 -6.83
N ASN A 202 9.66 21.81 -6.23
CA ASN A 202 8.88 21.05 -5.27
C ASN A 202 8.10 19.96 -6.01
N LEU A 203 8.70 18.78 -6.20
CA LEU A 203 8.11 17.64 -6.92
C LEU A 203 6.86 17.04 -6.24
N LYS A 204 6.33 17.66 -5.17
CA LYS A 204 5.05 17.27 -4.55
C LYS A 204 3.85 17.37 -5.49
N TRP A 205 3.99 18.07 -6.62
CA TRP A 205 2.96 18.08 -7.67
C TRP A 205 2.88 16.77 -8.44
N ILE A 206 3.92 15.92 -8.42
CA ILE A 206 3.88 14.61 -9.06
C ILE A 206 2.98 13.68 -8.22
N PRO A 207 1.81 13.29 -8.75
CA PRO A 207 0.85 12.52 -7.99
C PRO A 207 1.32 11.06 -7.81
N PRO A 208 1.03 10.42 -6.66
CA PRO A 208 1.06 8.98 -6.58
C PRO A 208 -0.11 8.39 -7.39
N THR A 209 0.10 8.20 -8.69
CA THR A 209 -0.97 7.91 -9.67
C THR A 209 -1.87 6.75 -9.25
N SER A 210 -1.30 5.65 -8.76
CA SER A 210 -2.09 4.49 -8.31
C SER A 210 -3.03 4.85 -7.15
N ASN A 211 -2.59 5.70 -6.23
CA ASN A 211 -3.39 6.12 -5.08
C ASN A 211 -4.52 7.08 -5.50
N ASP A 212 -4.23 8.01 -6.42
CA ASP A 212 -5.25 8.91 -6.96
C ASP A 212 -6.33 8.17 -7.75
N VAL A 213 -5.93 7.20 -8.55
CA VAL A 213 -6.84 6.34 -9.31
C VAL A 213 -7.68 5.47 -8.37
N GLU A 214 -7.07 4.83 -7.37
CA GLU A 214 -7.81 4.01 -6.40
C GLU A 214 -8.81 4.85 -5.58
N ARG A 215 -8.43 6.06 -5.21
CA ARG A 215 -9.32 7.04 -4.55
C ARG A 215 -10.49 7.43 -5.46
N LEU A 216 -10.24 7.68 -6.75
CA LEU A 216 -11.27 7.96 -7.73
C LEU A 216 -12.26 6.80 -7.82
N PHE A 217 -11.78 5.56 -7.97
CA PHE A 217 -12.64 4.37 -8.05
C PHE A 217 -13.38 4.09 -6.74
N SER A 218 -12.76 4.32 -5.58
CA SER A 218 -13.42 4.22 -4.27
C SER A 218 -14.58 5.21 -4.15
N ARG A 219 -14.36 6.47 -4.56
CA ARG A 219 -15.43 7.49 -4.60
C ARG A 219 -16.49 7.14 -5.63
N ALA A 220 -16.09 6.61 -6.79
CA ALA A 220 -17.02 6.14 -7.80
C ALA A 220 -17.93 5.05 -7.25
N GLY A 221 -17.40 4.07 -6.52
CA GLY A 221 -18.19 3.03 -5.85
C GLY A 221 -19.30 3.57 -4.96
N ILE A 222 -19.06 4.69 -4.26
CA ILE A 222 -20.07 5.37 -3.43
C ILE A 222 -21.12 6.08 -4.31
N VAL A 223 -20.69 6.71 -5.41
CA VAL A 223 -21.56 7.41 -6.36
C VAL A 223 -22.46 6.44 -7.13
N PHE A 224 -21.93 5.28 -7.53
CA PHE A 224 -22.62 4.21 -8.25
C PHE A 224 -23.58 3.40 -7.35
N SER A 225 -24.47 4.09 -6.63
CA SER A 225 -25.50 3.43 -5.83
C SER A 225 -26.54 2.72 -6.71
N ARG A 226 -27.36 1.84 -6.13
CA ARG A 226 -28.43 1.12 -6.84
C ARG A 226 -29.36 2.08 -7.61
N LEU A 227 -29.61 3.27 -7.08
CA LEU A 227 -30.46 4.29 -7.70
C LEU A 227 -29.79 5.01 -8.87
N ARG A 228 -28.45 5.05 -8.91
CA ARG A 228 -27.68 5.72 -9.97
C ARG A 228 -27.21 4.77 -11.06
N ARG A 229 -27.39 3.45 -10.89
CA ARG A 229 -27.06 2.44 -11.90
C ARG A 229 -27.89 2.52 -13.18
N SER A 230 -29.08 3.11 -13.13
CA SER A 230 -29.92 3.36 -14.30
C SER A 230 -29.60 4.67 -15.02
N LEU A 231 -28.69 5.50 -14.49
CA LEU A 231 -28.27 6.72 -15.17
C LEU A 231 -27.45 6.38 -16.42
N ASN A 232 -27.55 7.24 -17.43
CA ASN A 232 -26.68 7.18 -18.60
C ASN A 232 -25.21 7.29 -18.15
N PRO A 233 -24.29 6.45 -18.69
CA PRO A 233 -22.86 6.53 -18.38
C PRO A 233 -22.26 7.93 -18.45
N MET A 234 -22.66 8.75 -19.43
CA MET A 234 -22.18 10.12 -19.61
C MET A 234 -22.60 11.04 -18.45
N THR A 235 -23.84 10.88 -17.97
CA THR A 235 -24.34 11.65 -16.83
C THR A 235 -23.55 11.31 -15.57
N LEU A 236 -23.24 10.03 -15.39
CA LEU A 236 -22.52 9.59 -14.23
C LEU A 236 -21.03 9.98 -14.27
N GLU A 237 -20.39 9.91 -15.44
CA GLU A 237 -19.05 10.46 -15.65
C GLU A 237 -19.00 11.96 -15.31
N THR A 238 -19.99 12.72 -15.75
CA THR A 238 -20.10 14.15 -15.44
C THR A 238 -20.20 14.39 -13.93
N ILE A 239 -21.00 13.59 -13.22
CA ILE A 239 -21.12 13.67 -11.76
C ILE A 239 -19.76 13.38 -11.10
N LEU A 240 -19.05 12.34 -11.53
CA LEU A 240 -17.73 11.99 -10.99
C LEU A 240 -16.71 13.10 -11.24
N PHE A 241 -16.68 13.65 -12.46
CA PHE A 241 -15.79 14.74 -12.85
C PHE A 241 -15.99 15.98 -11.98
N LEU A 242 -17.24 16.41 -11.79
CA LEU A 242 -17.57 17.55 -10.93
C LEU A 242 -17.21 17.25 -9.47
N GLN A 243 -17.48 16.04 -8.98
CA GLN A 243 -17.18 15.69 -7.60
C GLN A 243 -15.68 15.62 -7.30
N PHE A 244 -14.88 15.18 -8.28
CA PHE A 244 -13.42 15.13 -8.16
C PHE A 244 -12.83 16.55 -8.16
N ASN A 245 -13.29 17.40 -9.07
CA ASN A 245 -12.83 18.77 -9.26
C ASN A 245 -13.59 19.79 -8.40
N ARG A 246 -14.08 19.40 -7.21
CA ARG A 246 -14.95 20.25 -6.37
C ARG A 246 -14.30 21.59 -5.97
N SER A 247 -12.97 21.67 -5.93
CA SER A 247 -12.23 22.89 -5.66
C SER A 247 -12.25 23.89 -6.82
N LEU A 248 -12.57 23.45 -8.04
CA LEU A 248 -12.54 24.27 -9.27
C LEU A 248 -13.89 24.92 -9.59
N TRP A 249 -14.93 24.66 -8.80
CA TRP A 249 -16.26 25.25 -9.03
C TRP A 249 -16.98 25.47 -7.71
N ASP A 250 -17.79 26.52 -7.66
CA ASP A 250 -18.66 26.87 -6.55
C ASP A 250 -20.08 27.12 -7.06
N ALA A 251 -20.99 27.52 -6.16
CA ALA A 251 -22.37 27.80 -6.54
C ALA A 251 -22.46 28.94 -7.58
N SER A 252 -21.54 29.90 -7.53
CA SER A 252 -21.45 31.04 -8.44
C SER A 252 -21.09 30.59 -9.86
N ALA A 253 -20.05 29.77 -10.01
CA ALA A 253 -19.64 29.20 -11.30
C ALA A 253 -20.75 28.36 -11.93
N VAL A 254 -21.51 27.62 -11.11
CA VAL A 254 -22.67 26.85 -11.58
C VAL A 254 -23.80 27.78 -12.04
N ALA A 255 -24.10 28.85 -11.30
CA ALA A 255 -25.11 29.82 -11.68
C ALA A 255 -24.77 30.51 -13.01
N GLU A 256 -23.52 30.94 -13.20
CA GLU A 256 -23.06 31.51 -14.47
C GLU A 256 -23.18 30.53 -15.64
N ALA A 257 -22.79 29.27 -15.43
CA ALA A 257 -22.91 28.23 -16.46
C ALA A 257 -24.37 27.99 -16.88
N ILE A 258 -25.31 28.03 -15.93
CA ILE A 258 -26.75 27.91 -16.20
C ILE A 258 -27.24 29.11 -17.02
N GLU A 259 -26.85 30.33 -16.67
CA GLU A 259 -27.24 31.54 -17.39
C GLU A 259 -26.65 31.60 -18.81
N LEU A 260 -25.40 31.17 -18.99
CA LEU A 260 -24.79 31.00 -20.31
C LEU A 260 -25.53 29.95 -21.15
N GLY A 261 -25.94 28.84 -20.54
CA GLY A 261 -26.75 27.81 -21.19
C GLY A 261 -28.08 28.36 -21.69
N LYS A 262 -28.80 29.12 -20.84
CA LYS A 262 -30.07 29.77 -21.21
C LYS A 262 -29.91 30.77 -22.35
N LYS A 263 -28.82 31.55 -22.37
CA LYS A 263 -28.51 32.48 -23.47
C LYS A 263 -28.28 31.76 -24.78
N ARG A 264 -27.65 30.57 -24.76
CA ARG A 264 -27.36 29.75 -25.94
C ARG A 264 -28.61 29.09 -26.53
N THR A 265 -29.63 28.83 -25.73
CA THR A 265 -30.91 28.23 -26.15
C THR A 265 -31.95 29.25 -26.62
N ARG A 266 -31.72 30.56 -26.49
CA ARG A 266 -32.61 31.58 -27.07
C ARG A 266 -32.28 31.73 -28.57
N PRO A 267 -33.24 31.56 -29.50
CA PRO A 267 -33.00 31.77 -30.94
C PRO A 267 -32.63 33.22 -31.20
N ARG A 268 -31.73 33.47 -32.17
CA ARG A 268 -31.47 34.79 -32.77
C ARG A 268 -32.65 35.22 -33.64
N GLU A 269 -33.82 35.46 -33.05
CA GLU A 269 -35.01 35.88 -33.81
C GLU A 269 -35.45 37.32 -33.58
N GLU A 270 -34.72 38.14 -32.83
CA GLU A 270 -35.08 39.54 -32.58
C GLU A 270 -33.98 40.54 -33.01
N GLU A 271 -33.41 40.37 -34.21
CA GLU A 271 -32.49 41.39 -34.79
C GLU A 271 -32.76 41.70 -36.27
N ASN A 272 -33.92 41.31 -36.81
CA ASN A 272 -34.37 41.74 -38.15
C ASN A 272 -35.89 41.95 -38.15
N ALA A 273 -36.34 43.07 -37.58
CA ALA A 273 -37.65 43.64 -37.84
C ALA A 273 -37.53 45.16 -37.74
N ASP A 274 -36.89 45.75 -38.76
CA ASP A 274 -37.11 47.12 -39.19
C ASP A 274 -38.17 47.12 -40.31
#